data_AF-A0A6M2DH65-F1
#
_entry.id   AF-A0A6M2DH65-F1
#
_cell.length_a   1.000
_cell.length_b   1.000
_cell.length_c   1.000
_cell.angle_alpha   90.00
_cell.angle_beta   90.00
_cell.angle_gamma   90.00
#
_symmetry.space_group_name_H-M   'P 1'
#
loop_
_entity.id
_entity.type
_entity.pdbx_description
1 polymer ?
#
loop_
_entity_poly.entity_id
_entity_poly.type
_entity_poly.pdbx_seq_one_letter_code
_entity_poly.pdbx_strand_id
1 'polypeptide(L)'
;MESESLNNDLQTKITSLAERITLLETEKIQERNSFDGQRAKMKDLFLQKEGEVMQLKKENTALISQVHKLTQDLDEAKSQLIATGYQMETDLKEQQNKAQEEIATLQQLVHETIEENSTSRSLFDSEISRLTAVVEKLQTENKQLRAKEQESASLAPAVVLSAVTKTLARKLGADSIDNNEDLKKGSRHAQEDAEVLRSLVVPLEEEIKALKQKLRSADEQLQMYKQENNSNRLSLNSESLDNSSLLNSSTQSIRNACDMCSNYEAQLVRAQQSMLVLENKLAFSEQNTDRANENIKREIQLRSEMQAKWEQQKDQYKSQVEELCSRTVATEKELAEFKLRFPQFCNQVMEQLSSLTQQREQVHTHMMKLKAENENLLGKHHAHSQKLQSEMINLPDKVEDLQELLLRSHEELIAAKVAAETYAEKEQTVKCEIILLRDQMVVEQQQRESLENSLVQENNSLKREIHRHEHERRNFSANREKMEQFSRQYEECSKQNKQLEIVVQDLRQRVASLQQELDNSEAVQKDFVRLSQSLQVELEKIRAEDTQVRWQHEEDIEECPACRHGFNVTKRKQHCRHCGQIFCSLCLTHVVNSGPNSRPSRVCDVCHTLLVKETAPYFSTEPPHSPD
;
A
#
# COMPACT_ATOMS: atom_id res chain seq x y z
N MET A 1 -53.25 -115.20 57.11
CA MET A 1 -53.24 -114.07 58.06
C MET A 1 -51.82 -113.58 58.38
N GLU A 2 -50.97 -114.28 59.15
CA GLU A 2 -49.64 -113.73 59.52
C GLU A 2 -48.70 -113.53 58.33
N SER A 3 -48.65 -114.46 57.36
CA SER A 3 -47.83 -114.31 56.15
C SER A 3 -48.30 -113.18 55.23
N GLU A 4 -49.61 -112.94 55.13
CA GLU A 4 -50.19 -111.85 54.33
C GLU A 4 -49.93 -110.48 54.96
N SER A 5 -49.98 -110.39 56.29
CA SER A 5 -49.62 -109.16 57.03
C SER A 5 -48.15 -108.80 56.81
N LEU A 6 -47.24 -109.80 56.94
CA LEU A 6 -45.81 -109.58 56.72
C LEU A 6 -45.51 -109.23 55.26
N ASN A 7 -46.19 -109.86 54.29
CA ASN A 7 -46.02 -109.57 52.87
C ASN A 7 -46.53 -108.17 52.49
N ASN A 8 -47.67 -107.73 53.05
CA ASN A 8 -48.16 -106.36 52.87
C ASN A 8 -47.22 -105.31 53.50
N ASP A 9 -46.68 -105.56 54.69
CA ASP A 9 -45.74 -104.63 55.33
C ASP A 9 -44.41 -104.56 54.56
N LEU A 10 -43.93 -105.69 54.02
CA LEU A 10 -42.78 -105.72 53.11
C LEU A 10 -43.06 -104.97 51.81
N GLN A 11 -44.21 -105.20 51.19
CA GLN A 11 -44.64 -104.53 49.95
C GLN A 11 -44.76 -103.02 50.16
N THR A 12 -45.33 -102.58 51.29
CA THR A 12 -45.46 -101.15 51.63
C THR A 12 -44.09 -100.49 51.80
N LYS A 13 -43.13 -101.18 52.43
CA LYS A 13 -41.73 -100.73 52.54
C LYS A 13 -41.01 -100.69 51.20
N ILE A 14 -41.24 -101.68 50.32
CA ILE A 14 -40.69 -101.71 48.96
C ILE A 14 -41.24 -100.52 48.14
N THR A 15 -42.54 -100.25 48.20
CA THR A 15 -43.14 -99.08 47.52
C THR A 15 -42.59 -97.77 48.06
N SER A 16 -42.49 -97.61 49.39
CA SER A 16 -41.93 -96.40 50.01
C SER A 16 -40.45 -96.18 49.67
N LEU A 17 -39.66 -97.26 49.58
CA LEU A 17 -38.26 -97.20 49.13
C LEU A 17 -38.16 -96.88 47.63
N ALA A 18 -39.04 -97.41 46.79
CA ALA A 18 -39.10 -97.07 45.37
C ALA A 18 -39.47 -95.58 45.17
N GLU A 19 -40.48 -95.08 45.88
CA GLU A 19 -40.84 -93.66 45.89
C GLU A 19 -39.65 -92.78 46.32
N ARG A 20 -38.95 -93.16 47.42
CA ARG A 20 -37.74 -92.46 47.89
C ARG A 20 -36.64 -92.45 46.82
N ILE A 21 -36.41 -93.57 46.12
CA ILE A 21 -35.42 -93.67 45.04
C ILE A 21 -35.81 -92.74 43.89
N THR A 22 -37.07 -92.75 43.45
CA THR A 22 -37.52 -91.84 42.38
C THR A 22 -37.38 -90.36 42.77
N LEU A 23 -37.66 -90.00 44.03
CA LEU A 23 -37.46 -88.64 44.52
C LEU A 23 -35.98 -88.24 44.47
N LEU A 24 -35.08 -89.06 45.00
CA LEU A 24 -33.64 -88.83 44.97
C LEU A 24 -33.07 -88.78 43.54
N GLU A 25 -33.63 -89.56 42.61
CA GLU A 25 -33.28 -89.47 41.19
C GLU A 25 -33.74 -88.14 40.56
N THR A 26 -34.94 -87.65 40.89
CA THR A 26 -35.40 -86.33 40.44
C THR A 26 -34.58 -85.18 41.03
N GLU A 27 -34.25 -85.23 42.32
CA GLU A 27 -33.37 -84.25 42.99
C GLU A 27 -31.98 -84.23 42.35
N LYS A 28 -31.38 -85.40 42.13
CA LYS A 28 -30.08 -85.54 41.43
C LYS A 28 -30.10 -84.99 40.00
N ILE A 29 -31.20 -85.18 39.26
CA ILE A 29 -31.37 -84.60 37.92
C ILE A 29 -31.50 -83.06 38.02
N GLN A 30 -32.24 -82.55 39.01
CA GLN A 30 -32.41 -81.12 39.23
C GLN A 30 -31.09 -80.43 39.63
N GLU A 31 -30.31 -81.02 40.53
CA GLU A 31 -28.97 -80.53 40.90
C GLU A 31 -28.02 -80.54 39.70
N ARG A 32 -28.02 -81.62 38.91
CA ARG A 32 -27.20 -81.71 37.69
C ARG A 32 -27.57 -80.64 36.68
N ASN A 33 -28.86 -80.44 36.41
CA ASN A 33 -29.34 -79.39 35.51
C ASN A 33 -29.01 -77.98 36.02
N SER A 34 -29.06 -77.76 37.34
CA SER A 34 -28.63 -76.50 37.98
C SER A 34 -27.13 -76.26 37.77
N PHE A 35 -26.29 -77.27 38.01
CA PHE A 35 -24.86 -77.21 37.81
C PHE A 35 -24.46 -76.99 36.35
N ASP A 36 -25.07 -77.72 35.41
CA ASP A 36 -24.83 -77.56 33.97
C ASP A 36 -25.28 -76.16 33.49
N GLY A 37 -26.38 -75.63 34.04
CA GLY A 37 -26.83 -74.25 33.79
C GLY A 37 -25.90 -73.18 34.35
N GLN A 38 -25.32 -73.38 35.55
CA GLN A 38 -24.30 -72.49 36.11
C GLN A 38 -23.00 -72.54 35.29
N ARG A 39 -22.59 -73.73 34.86
CA ARG A 39 -21.41 -73.97 34.02
C ARG A 39 -21.55 -73.30 32.65
N ALA A 40 -22.72 -73.36 32.03
CA ALA A 40 -23.01 -72.64 30.79
C ALA A 40 -22.84 -71.12 30.95
N LYS A 41 -23.50 -70.52 31.96
CA LYS A 41 -23.38 -69.09 32.26
C LYS A 41 -21.93 -68.66 32.53
N MET A 42 -21.16 -69.46 33.27
CA MET A 42 -19.74 -69.17 33.53
C MET A 42 -18.90 -69.22 32.24
N LYS A 43 -19.19 -70.16 31.33
CA LYS A 43 -18.53 -70.26 30.03
C LYS A 43 -18.85 -69.04 29.15
N ASP A 44 -20.10 -68.61 29.12
CA ASP A 44 -20.53 -67.46 28.31
C ASP A 44 -19.90 -66.15 28.83
N LEU A 45 -19.85 -65.96 30.15
CA LEU A 45 -19.13 -64.84 30.78
C LEU A 45 -17.62 -64.88 30.48
N PHE A 46 -17.00 -66.06 30.50
CA PHE A 46 -15.58 -66.21 30.17
C PHE A 46 -15.30 -65.81 28.70
N LEU A 47 -16.11 -66.32 27.76
CA LEU A 47 -16.00 -65.98 26.33
C LEU A 47 -16.24 -64.48 26.08
N GLN A 48 -17.19 -63.86 26.79
CA GLN A 48 -17.39 -62.42 26.72
C GLN A 48 -16.13 -61.66 27.19
N LYS A 49 -15.53 -62.05 28.33
CA LYS A 49 -14.30 -61.40 28.82
C LYS A 49 -13.07 -61.66 27.95
N GLU A 50 -12.96 -62.83 27.34
CA GLU A 50 -11.93 -63.12 26.35
C GLU A 50 -12.08 -62.21 25.11
N GLY A 51 -13.31 -61.98 24.64
CA GLY A 51 -13.62 -61.03 23.58
C GLY A 51 -13.28 -59.58 23.94
N GLU A 52 -13.66 -59.10 25.14
CA GLU A 52 -13.29 -57.78 25.65
C GLU A 52 -11.76 -57.59 25.69
N VAL A 53 -11.02 -58.57 26.22
CA VAL A 53 -9.55 -58.54 26.27
C VAL A 53 -8.93 -58.52 24.86
N MET A 54 -9.48 -59.28 23.92
CA MET A 54 -9.02 -59.29 22.53
C MET A 54 -9.24 -57.93 21.85
N GLN A 55 -10.38 -57.28 22.09
CA GLN A 55 -10.67 -55.94 21.59
C GLN A 55 -9.71 -54.90 22.18
N LEU A 56 -9.56 -54.86 23.51
CA LEU A 56 -8.63 -53.95 24.20
C LEU A 56 -7.19 -54.14 23.72
N LYS A 57 -6.77 -55.38 23.46
CA LYS A 57 -5.44 -55.68 22.89
C LYS A 57 -5.28 -55.08 21.49
N LYS A 58 -6.30 -55.18 20.63
CA LYS A 58 -6.31 -54.59 19.29
C LYS A 58 -6.25 -53.06 19.34
N GLU A 59 -7.05 -52.44 20.21
CA GLU A 59 -7.06 -50.99 20.43
C GLU A 59 -5.69 -50.50 20.94
N ASN A 60 -5.09 -51.21 21.90
CA ASN A 60 -3.75 -50.90 22.39
C ASN A 60 -2.68 -51.00 21.28
N THR A 61 -2.71 -52.05 20.43
CA THR A 61 -1.79 -52.12 19.28
C THR A 61 -1.98 -50.99 18.25
N ALA A 62 -3.21 -50.51 18.05
CA ALA A 62 -3.49 -49.37 17.18
C ALA A 62 -2.95 -48.06 17.78
N LEU A 63 -3.16 -47.85 19.09
CA LEU A 63 -2.62 -46.69 19.82
C LEU A 63 -1.08 -46.68 19.83
N ILE A 64 -0.43 -47.82 20.03
CA ILE A 64 1.05 -47.94 19.94
C ILE A 64 1.54 -47.53 18.54
N SER A 65 0.87 -47.99 17.48
CA SER A 65 1.22 -47.61 16.10
C SER A 65 1.03 -46.10 15.86
N GLN A 66 -0.04 -45.51 16.42
CA GLN A 66 -0.30 -44.08 16.32
C GLN A 66 0.75 -43.24 17.09
N VAL A 67 1.13 -43.66 18.30
CA VAL A 67 2.19 -43.02 19.09
C VAL A 67 3.54 -43.09 18.36
N HIS A 68 3.86 -44.22 17.74
CA HIS A 68 5.09 -44.36 16.96
C HIS A 68 5.11 -43.40 15.77
N LYS A 69 4.01 -43.31 15.01
CA LYS A 69 3.89 -42.35 13.90
C LYS A 69 4.03 -40.90 14.37
N LEU A 70 3.30 -40.50 15.42
CA LEU A 70 3.37 -39.13 15.96
C LEU A 70 4.77 -38.79 16.49
N THR A 71 5.53 -39.78 16.96
CA THR A 71 6.93 -39.61 17.38
C THR A 71 7.82 -39.35 16.16
N GLN A 72 7.65 -40.11 15.07
CA GLN A 72 8.35 -39.89 13.81
C GLN A 72 8.04 -38.50 13.21
N ASP A 73 6.77 -38.13 13.13
CA ASP A 73 6.31 -36.83 12.63
C ASP A 73 6.92 -35.68 13.46
N LEU A 74 7.02 -35.85 14.79
CA LEU A 74 7.65 -34.89 15.70
C LEU A 74 9.17 -34.76 15.49
N ASP A 75 9.88 -35.87 15.30
CA ASP A 75 11.33 -35.86 15.11
C ASP A 75 11.73 -35.32 13.73
N GLU A 76 10.90 -35.52 12.70
CA GLU A 76 11.04 -34.84 11.41
C GLU A 76 10.83 -33.33 11.55
N ALA A 77 9.77 -32.89 12.25
CA ALA A 77 9.53 -31.46 12.49
C ALA A 77 10.67 -30.79 13.28
N LYS A 78 11.24 -31.45 14.30
CA LYS A 78 12.46 -30.97 14.99
C LYS A 78 13.64 -30.82 14.04
N SER A 79 13.84 -31.80 13.16
CA SER A 79 14.95 -31.81 12.20
C SER A 79 14.82 -30.66 11.19
N GLN A 80 13.60 -30.38 10.71
CA GLN A 80 13.31 -29.24 9.86
C GLN A 80 13.57 -27.90 10.58
N LEU A 81 13.12 -27.75 11.84
CA LEU A 81 13.38 -26.55 12.64
C LEU A 81 14.88 -26.29 12.80
N ILE A 82 15.68 -27.31 13.12
CA ILE A 82 17.14 -27.19 13.24
C ILE A 82 17.76 -26.74 11.91
N ALA A 83 17.35 -27.33 10.78
CA ALA A 83 17.84 -26.94 9.45
C ALA A 83 17.49 -25.48 9.11
N THR A 84 16.26 -25.04 9.38
CA THR A 84 15.85 -23.63 9.17
C THR A 84 16.59 -22.66 10.10
N GLY A 85 16.91 -23.07 11.33
CA GLY A 85 17.72 -22.28 12.26
C GLY A 85 19.14 -22.05 11.75
N TYR A 86 19.81 -23.11 11.27
CA TYR A 86 21.14 -22.99 10.68
C TYR A 86 21.15 -22.16 9.39
N GLN A 87 20.13 -22.26 8.55
CA GLN A 87 20.02 -21.42 7.36
C GLN A 87 19.87 -19.94 7.75
N MET A 88 18.95 -19.63 8.67
CA MET A 88 18.74 -18.26 9.15
C MET A 88 19.98 -17.66 9.83
N GLU A 89 20.73 -18.45 10.61
CA GLU A 89 22.01 -18.02 11.20
C GLU A 89 23.06 -17.73 10.12
N THR A 90 23.12 -18.57 9.08
CA THR A 90 24.03 -18.38 7.93
C THR A 90 23.68 -17.11 7.16
N ASP A 91 22.41 -16.92 6.82
CA ASP A 91 21.91 -15.75 6.09
C ASP A 91 22.17 -14.46 6.89
N LEU A 92 21.90 -14.46 8.20
CA LEU A 92 22.16 -13.32 9.09
C LEU A 92 23.66 -12.96 9.12
N LYS A 93 24.53 -13.96 9.16
CA LYS A 93 25.99 -13.77 9.15
C LYS A 93 26.49 -13.24 7.80
N GLU A 94 25.90 -13.67 6.69
CA GLU A 94 26.20 -13.11 5.37
C GLU A 94 25.79 -11.63 5.27
N GLN A 95 24.61 -11.26 5.77
CA GLN A 95 24.18 -9.85 5.83
C GLN A 95 25.08 -9.01 6.75
N GLN A 96 25.49 -9.56 7.89
CA GLN A 96 26.43 -8.88 8.80
C GLN A 96 27.79 -8.64 8.13
N ASN A 97 28.32 -9.61 7.37
CA ASN A 97 29.57 -9.44 6.63
C ASN A 97 29.44 -8.35 5.55
N LYS A 98 28.37 -8.36 4.76
CA LYS A 98 28.11 -7.32 3.74
C LYS A 98 28.03 -5.91 4.34
N ALA A 99 27.28 -5.75 5.43
CA ALA A 99 27.20 -4.48 6.13
C ALA A 99 28.58 -4.03 6.67
N GLN A 100 29.42 -4.96 7.12
CA GLN A 100 30.78 -4.66 7.58
C GLN A 100 31.72 -4.26 6.42
N GLU A 101 31.57 -4.87 5.25
CA GLU A 101 32.29 -4.51 4.02
C GLU A 101 31.87 -3.13 3.48
N GLU A 102 30.57 -2.80 3.51
CA GLU A 102 30.06 -1.46 3.19
C GLU A 102 30.61 -0.41 4.15
N ILE A 103 30.59 -0.67 5.47
CA ILE A 103 31.15 0.23 6.49
C ILE A 103 32.66 0.44 6.25
N ALA A 104 33.42 -0.62 5.96
CA ALA A 104 34.85 -0.50 5.67
C ALA A 104 35.12 0.34 4.42
N THR A 105 34.32 0.15 3.36
CA THR A 105 34.41 0.92 2.11
C THR A 105 34.08 2.40 2.32
N LEU A 106 33.05 2.70 3.10
CA LEU A 106 32.70 4.08 3.48
C LEU A 106 33.77 4.73 4.37
N GLN A 107 34.37 3.98 5.30
CA GLN A 107 35.48 4.46 6.12
C GLN A 107 36.72 4.79 5.28
N GLN A 108 37.05 3.96 4.29
CA GLN A 108 38.12 4.23 3.34
C GLN A 108 37.84 5.50 2.52
N LEU A 109 36.64 5.63 1.92
CA LEU A 109 36.28 6.80 1.13
C LEU A 109 36.33 8.11 1.96
N VAL A 110 35.87 8.06 3.22
CA VAL A 110 35.98 9.20 4.15
C VAL A 110 37.44 9.52 4.47
N HIS A 111 38.31 8.52 4.63
CA HIS A 111 39.73 8.74 4.87
C HIS A 111 40.41 9.39 3.66
N GLU A 112 40.21 8.83 2.46
CA GLU A 112 40.72 9.39 1.18
C GLU A 112 40.23 10.84 0.98
N THR A 113 38.95 11.11 1.21
CA THR A 113 38.38 12.47 1.14
C THR A 113 39.03 13.42 2.16
N ILE A 114 39.39 12.95 3.35
CA ILE A 114 40.09 13.77 4.36
C ILE A 114 41.54 14.03 3.92
N GLU A 115 42.24 13.03 3.36
CA GLU A 115 43.60 13.19 2.85
C GLU A 115 43.65 14.17 1.66
N GLU A 116 42.74 14.06 0.69
CA GLU A 116 42.58 14.99 -0.44
C GLU A 116 42.29 16.43 0.03
N ASN A 117 41.41 16.59 1.03
CA ASN A 117 41.15 17.91 1.63
C ASN A 117 42.37 18.45 2.39
N SER A 118 43.13 17.59 3.07
CA SER A 118 44.34 18.01 3.81
C SER A 118 45.47 18.45 2.88
N THR A 119 45.67 17.73 1.77
CA THR A 119 46.67 18.07 0.75
C THR A 119 46.28 19.35 0.02
N SER A 120 45.02 19.47 -0.41
CA SER A 120 44.46 20.69 -1.00
C SER A 120 44.62 21.91 -0.07
N ARG A 121 44.33 21.75 1.22
CA ARG A 121 44.53 22.79 2.24
C ARG A 121 46.00 23.22 2.35
N SER A 122 46.94 22.27 2.37
CA SER A 122 48.38 22.61 2.44
C SER A 122 48.89 23.37 1.22
N LEU A 123 48.32 23.11 0.03
CA LEU A 123 48.61 23.88 -1.18
C LEU A 123 48.08 25.31 -1.08
N PHE A 124 46.84 25.50 -0.58
CA PHE A 124 46.29 26.83 -0.37
C PHE A 124 47.06 27.62 0.71
N ASP A 125 47.43 27.00 1.82
CA ASP A 125 48.21 27.63 2.89
C ASP A 125 49.61 28.06 2.39
N SER A 126 50.23 27.26 1.51
CA SER A 126 51.49 27.60 0.83
C SER A 126 51.34 28.79 -0.13
N GLU A 127 50.28 28.82 -0.94
CA GLU A 127 50.02 29.91 -1.88
C GLU A 127 49.64 31.22 -1.16
N ILE A 128 48.87 31.15 -0.08
CA ILE A 128 48.59 32.30 0.81
C ILE A 128 49.90 32.84 1.41
N SER A 129 50.80 31.96 1.85
CA SER A 129 52.11 32.35 2.38
C SER A 129 52.97 33.05 1.31
N ARG A 130 52.98 32.52 0.08
CA ARG A 130 53.66 33.11 -1.08
C ARG A 130 53.12 34.49 -1.43
N LEU A 131 51.79 34.63 -1.51
CA LEU A 131 51.12 35.90 -1.81
C LEU A 131 51.37 36.93 -0.69
N THR A 132 51.35 36.51 0.57
CA THR A 132 51.66 37.37 1.72
C THR A 132 53.07 37.93 1.63
N ALA A 133 54.07 37.08 1.34
CA ALA A 133 55.45 37.52 1.14
C ALA A 133 55.62 38.49 -0.05
N VAL A 134 54.86 38.28 -1.15
CA VAL A 134 54.83 39.23 -2.28
C VAL A 134 54.21 40.56 -1.88
N VAL A 135 53.13 40.56 -1.08
CA VAL A 135 52.51 41.79 -0.57
C VAL A 135 53.47 42.54 0.36
N GLU A 136 54.16 41.87 1.28
CA GLU A 136 55.18 42.51 2.14
C GLU A 136 56.34 43.10 1.31
N LYS A 137 56.77 42.41 0.25
CA LYS A 137 57.78 42.92 -0.68
C LYS A 137 57.28 44.16 -1.43
N LEU A 138 56.06 44.14 -1.96
CA LEU A 138 55.47 45.31 -2.64
C LEU A 138 55.19 46.48 -1.69
N GLN A 139 54.90 46.22 -0.41
CA GLN A 139 54.77 47.24 0.63
C GLN A 139 56.12 47.85 1.01
N THR A 140 57.19 47.05 1.10
CA THR A 140 58.55 47.57 1.36
C THR A 140 59.10 48.32 0.15
N GLU A 141 58.87 47.85 -1.07
CA GLU A 141 59.16 48.60 -2.31
C GLU A 141 58.35 49.91 -2.38
N ASN A 142 57.05 49.92 -2.02
CA ASN A 142 56.28 51.16 -1.92
C ASN A 142 56.84 52.14 -0.88
N LYS A 143 57.27 51.65 0.29
CA LYS A 143 57.93 52.50 1.31
C LYS A 143 59.24 53.09 0.77
N GLN A 144 60.04 52.31 0.05
CA GLN A 144 61.28 52.78 -0.57
C GLN A 144 61.03 53.77 -1.73
N LEU A 145 60.01 53.53 -2.56
CA LEU A 145 59.62 54.45 -3.63
C LEU A 145 59.09 55.77 -3.07
N ARG A 146 58.25 55.75 -2.04
CA ARG A 146 57.82 56.97 -1.33
C ARG A 146 58.98 57.72 -0.69
N ALA A 147 59.95 57.01 -0.09
CA ALA A 147 61.16 57.64 0.43
C ALA A 147 61.98 58.32 -0.69
N LYS A 148 62.12 57.67 -1.85
CA LYS A 148 62.79 58.25 -3.04
C LYS A 148 62.02 59.40 -3.67
N GLU A 149 60.70 59.34 -3.75
CA GLU A 149 59.87 60.50 -4.15
C GLU A 149 60.12 61.68 -3.21
N GLN A 150 60.17 61.42 -1.90
CA GLN A 150 60.38 62.44 -0.87
C GLN A 150 61.81 63.02 -0.86
N GLU A 151 62.84 62.28 -1.28
CA GLU A 151 64.18 62.82 -1.56
C GLU A 151 64.24 63.59 -2.89
N SER A 152 63.57 63.11 -3.94
CA SER A 152 63.56 63.73 -5.27
C SER A 152 62.70 65.01 -5.39
N ALA A 153 61.78 65.23 -4.45
CA ALA A 153 60.92 66.42 -4.40
C ALA A 153 61.63 67.72 -3.99
N SER A 154 62.96 67.70 -3.83
CA SER A 154 63.76 68.83 -3.34
C SER A 154 64.45 69.68 -4.43
N LEU A 155 64.42 69.26 -5.70
CA LEU A 155 64.94 70.03 -6.85
C LEU A 155 63.98 69.95 -8.06
N ALA A 156 63.52 71.12 -8.51
CA ALA A 156 62.54 71.31 -9.60
C ALA A 156 63.21 71.34 -11.00
N PRO A 157 62.46 71.54 -12.11
CA PRO A 157 61.16 70.98 -12.50
C PRO A 157 61.19 70.29 -13.90
N ALA A 158 60.13 69.53 -14.21
CA ALA A 158 59.59 69.14 -15.54
C ALA A 158 60.52 69.05 -16.78
N VAL A 159 60.58 67.86 -17.42
CA VAL A 159 60.47 67.63 -18.90
C VAL A 159 60.69 66.13 -19.27
N VAL A 160 60.09 65.69 -20.40
CA VAL A 160 60.14 64.36 -21.06
C VAL A 160 59.35 63.18 -20.44
N LEU A 161 58.17 62.94 -21.03
CA LEU A 161 57.60 61.59 -21.22
C LEU A 161 58.37 60.84 -22.33
N SER A 162 58.42 59.50 -22.25
CA SER A 162 58.68 58.59 -23.38
C SER A 162 60.10 58.57 -23.99
N ALA A 163 60.91 57.58 -23.58
CA ALA A 163 61.95 56.98 -24.43
C ALA A 163 62.30 55.53 -24.03
N VAL A 164 62.20 54.60 -25.00
CA VAL A 164 63.11 53.46 -25.20
C VAL A 164 63.24 52.47 -24.02
N THR A 165 62.32 51.53 -23.82
CA THR A 165 62.30 50.18 -24.45
C THR A 165 63.65 49.63 -24.96
N LYS A 166 64.01 48.41 -24.49
CA LYS A 166 65.08 47.53 -25.01
C LYS A 166 66.52 48.06 -25.00
N THR A 167 67.23 47.92 -23.87
CA THR A 167 68.49 47.14 -23.84
C THR A 167 68.81 46.67 -22.41
N LEU A 168 68.63 45.38 -22.11
CA LEU A 168 69.46 44.57 -21.20
C LEU A 168 68.85 43.17 -21.01
N ALA A 169 68.92 42.38 -22.08
CA ALA A 169 68.92 40.94 -21.96
C ALA A 169 70.38 40.45 -21.89
N ARG A 170 70.62 39.42 -21.07
CA ARG A 170 71.82 38.55 -21.01
C ARG A 170 73.13 39.12 -20.42
N LYS A 171 73.39 38.73 -19.17
CA LYS A 171 74.54 37.92 -18.68
C LYS A 171 74.52 37.97 -17.13
N LEU A 172 74.67 36.90 -16.33
CA LEU A 172 74.81 35.43 -16.48
C LEU A 172 73.94 34.79 -15.35
N GLY A 173 73.63 33.49 -15.26
CA GLY A 173 74.19 32.27 -15.88
C GLY A 173 74.89 31.39 -14.82
N ALA A 174 74.72 30.06 -14.91
CA ALA A 174 75.06 29.00 -13.94
C ALA A 174 74.03 28.82 -12.78
N ASP A 175 73.63 27.63 -12.34
CA ASP A 175 73.79 26.23 -12.82
C ASP A 175 72.84 25.31 -11.98
N SER A 176 72.51 24.04 -12.29
CA SER A 176 72.70 23.11 -13.42
C SER A 176 71.75 21.88 -13.24
N ILE A 177 71.88 20.81 -14.06
CA ILE A 177 71.32 19.44 -13.87
C ILE A 177 69.78 19.35 -13.99
N ASP A 178 69.19 19.00 -15.14
CA ASP A 178 69.18 17.67 -15.81
C ASP A 178 68.41 16.59 -15.02
N ASN A 179 67.20 16.26 -15.47
CA ASN A 179 66.57 14.97 -15.25
C ASN A 179 65.40 14.73 -16.22
N ASN A 180 65.51 13.63 -16.98
CA ASN A 180 64.38 12.99 -17.65
C ASN A 180 63.34 12.52 -16.62
N GLU A 181 62.09 12.98 -16.69
CA GLU A 181 60.88 12.33 -16.12
C GLU A 181 59.57 12.94 -16.71
N ASP A 182 59.58 14.22 -17.11
CA ASP A 182 58.34 14.95 -17.44
C ASP A 182 57.59 14.52 -18.71
N LEU A 183 58.19 13.74 -19.62
CA LEU A 183 57.43 13.15 -20.75
C LEU A 183 56.49 12.00 -20.34
N LYS A 184 56.58 11.47 -19.10
CA LYS A 184 55.65 10.44 -18.59
C LYS A 184 54.53 10.99 -17.72
N LYS A 185 54.71 12.13 -17.06
CA LYS A 185 53.70 12.69 -16.13
C LYS A 185 52.56 13.40 -16.84
N GLY A 186 52.86 14.22 -17.85
CA GLY A 186 51.83 14.80 -18.73
C GLY A 186 50.98 13.73 -19.45
N SER A 187 51.60 12.59 -19.78
CA SER A 187 50.90 11.44 -20.35
C SER A 187 50.01 10.69 -19.34
N ARG A 188 50.28 10.75 -18.03
CA ARG A 188 49.41 10.13 -17.01
C ARG A 188 48.23 11.02 -16.67
N HIS A 189 48.43 12.30 -16.36
CA HIS A 189 47.30 13.19 -16.06
C HIS A 189 46.37 13.38 -17.26
N ALA A 190 46.90 13.51 -18.48
CA ALA A 190 46.06 13.52 -19.69
C ALA A 190 45.35 12.17 -19.94
N GLN A 191 45.86 11.05 -19.40
CA GLN A 191 45.24 9.74 -19.54
C GLN A 191 44.23 9.45 -18.41
N GLU A 192 44.47 9.95 -17.19
CA GLU A 192 43.57 9.96 -16.03
C GLU A 192 42.36 10.88 -16.29
N ASP A 193 42.60 12.13 -16.72
CA ASP A 193 41.54 13.05 -17.16
C ASP A 193 40.74 12.45 -18.32
N ALA A 194 41.39 11.75 -19.25
CA ALA A 194 40.71 11.04 -20.32
C ALA A 194 40.03 9.74 -19.85
N GLU A 195 40.44 9.12 -18.74
CA GLU A 195 39.79 7.95 -18.13
C GLU A 195 38.51 8.37 -17.40
N VAL A 196 38.55 9.50 -16.67
CA VAL A 196 37.39 10.14 -16.02
C VAL A 196 36.42 10.70 -17.05
N LEU A 197 36.93 11.33 -18.12
CA LEU A 197 36.08 11.70 -19.24
C LEU A 197 35.52 10.45 -19.95
N ARG A 198 36.27 9.36 -20.12
CA ARG A 198 35.72 8.08 -20.63
C ARG A 198 34.64 7.51 -19.71
N SER A 199 34.80 7.52 -18.39
CA SER A 199 33.82 6.94 -17.46
C SER A 199 32.51 7.73 -17.38
N LEU A 200 32.53 9.02 -17.70
CA LEU A 200 31.33 9.86 -17.81
C LEU A 200 30.76 9.89 -19.24
N VAL A 201 31.62 9.99 -20.26
CA VAL A 201 31.20 10.13 -21.67
C VAL A 201 30.76 8.79 -22.26
N VAL A 202 31.35 7.64 -21.90
CA VAL A 202 30.93 6.34 -22.47
C VAL A 202 29.47 6.00 -22.07
N PRO A 203 29.03 6.09 -20.81
CA PRO A 203 27.62 5.90 -20.46
C PRO A 203 26.69 6.89 -21.17
N LEU A 204 27.09 8.16 -21.28
CA LEU A 204 26.32 9.18 -22.00
C LEU A 204 26.29 8.92 -23.52
N GLU A 205 27.36 8.40 -24.13
CA GLU A 205 27.40 7.98 -25.52
C GLU A 205 26.56 6.72 -25.76
N GLU A 206 26.53 5.78 -24.81
CA GLU A 206 25.66 4.62 -24.85
C GLU A 206 24.18 5.00 -24.70
N GLU A 207 23.84 5.92 -23.79
CA GLU A 207 22.49 6.50 -23.70
C GLU A 207 22.12 7.26 -24.97
N ILE A 208 22.99 8.12 -25.50
CA ILE A 208 22.77 8.83 -26.76
C ILE A 208 22.66 7.86 -27.94
N LYS A 209 23.39 6.75 -27.94
CA LYS A 209 23.31 5.70 -28.96
C LYS A 209 22.02 4.91 -28.84
N ALA A 210 21.58 4.58 -27.63
CA ALA A 210 20.29 3.93 -27.35
C ALA A 210 19.12 4.86 -27.70
N LEU A 211 19.21 6.16 -27.40
CA LEU A 211 18.23 7.17 -27.80
C LEU A 211 18.22 7.37 -29.32
N LYS A 212 19.38 7.43 -29.99
CA LYS A 212 19.47 7.45 -31.46
C LYS A 212 19.00 6.15 -32.11
N GLN A 213 19.07 5.01 -31.43
CA GLN A 213 18.54 3.74 -31.91
C GLN A 213 17.03 3.64 -31.70
N LYS A 214 16.49 4.09 -30.56
CA LYS A 214 15.05 4.26 -30.34
C LYS A 214 14.44 5.26 -31.31
N LEU A 215 15.12 6.38 -31.56
CA LEU A 215 14.68 7.40 -32.51
C LEU A 215 14.69 6.84 -33.95
N ARG A 216 15.76 6.15 -34.36
CA ARG A 216 15.79 5.47 -35.68
C ARG A 216 14.76 4.34 -35.79
N SER A 217 14.49 3.59 -34.72
CA SER A 217 13.44 2.57 -34.70
C SER A 217 12.05 3.18 -34.83
N ALA A 218 11.79 4.32 -34.17
CA ALA A 218 10.55 5.07 -34.30
C ALA A 218 10.42 5.70 -35.70
N ASP A 219 11.52 6.18 -36.29
CA ASP A 219 11.53 6.75 -37.64
C ASP A 219 11.40 5.66 -38.72
N GLU A 220 12.01 4.49 -38.54
CA GLU A 220 11.78 3.28 -39.36
C GLU A 220 10.33 2.81 -39.25
N GLN A 221 9.73 2.78 -38.05
CA GLN A 221 8.30 2.48 -37.89
C GLN A 221 7.43 3.53 -38.62
N LEU A 222 7.73 4.82 -38.49
CA LEU A 222 7.07 5.89 -39.23
C LEU A 222 7.28 5.77 -40.75
N GLN A 223 8.44 5.29 -41.20
CA GLN A 223 8.78 5.12 -42.61
C GLN A 223 8.13 3.86 -43.18
N MET A 224 7.99 2.79 -42.40
CA MET A 224 7.18 1.61 -42.70
C MET A 224 5.71 1.98 -42.81
N TYR A 225 5.13 2.70 -41.84
CA TYR A 225 3.77 3.21 -41.93
C TYR A 225 3.57 4.14 -43.15
N LYS A 226 4.56 4.97 -43.51
CA LYS A 226 4.52 5.77 -44.76
C LYS A 226 4.64 4.90 -46.02
N GLN A 227 5.43 3.83 -46.01
CA GLN A 227 5.58 2.90 -47.13
C GLN A 227 4.37 1.97 -47.29
N GLU A 228 3.69 1.57 -46.22
CA GLU A 228 2.41 0.86 -46.28
C GLU A 228 1.31 1.78 -46.84
N ASN A 229 1.27 3.06 -46.42
CA ASN A 229 0.35 4.05 -46.99
C ASN A 229 0.64 4.34 -48.48
N ASN A 230 1.91 4.31 -48.91
CA ASN A 230 2.28 4.46 -50.32
C ASN A 230 2.09 3.17 -51.14
N SER A 231 2.27 1.98 -50.54
CA SER A 231 1.99 0.69 -51.20
C SER A 231 0.50 0.52 -51.44
N ASN A 232 -0.35 0.93 -50.49
CA ASN A 232 -1.80 1.05 -50.69
C ASN A 232 -2.18 2.12 -51.74
N ARG A 233 -1.23 2.96 -52.18
CA ARG A 233 -1.42 3.96 -53.23
C ARG A 233 -0.94 3.51 -54.62
N LEU A 234 -0.19 2.40 -54.70
CA LEU A 234 0.31 1.82 -55.95
C LEU A 234 -0.59 0.70 -56.51
N SER A 235 -1.53 0.18 -55.73
CA SER A 235 -2.51 -0.83 -56.16
C SER A 235 -3.81 -0.27 -56.75
N LEU A 236 -3.88 1.03 -57.05
CA LEU A 236 -5.09 1.72 -57.55
C LEU A 236 -4.89 2.52 -58.85
N ASN A 237 -3.71 2.45 -59.49
CA ASN A 237 -3.44 3.05 -60.80
C ASN A 237 -3.21 1.97 -61.88
N SER A 238 -4.24 1.15 -62.12
CA SER A 238 -4.26 0.23 -63.28
C SER A 238 -5.70 -0.01 -63.76
N GLU A 239 -6.42 1.05 -64.12
CA GLU A 239 -7.48 0.98 -65.13
C GLU A 239 -7.93 2.39 -65.56
N SER A 240 -8.52 2.45 -66.76
CA SER A 240 -9.16 3.60 -67.42
C SER A 240 -8.28 4.63 -68.18
N LEU A 241 -8.39 4.49 -69.52
CA LEU A 241 -8.58 5.56 -70.51
C LEU A 241 -7.35 6.22 -71.19
N ASP A 242 -6.72 5.42 -72.05
CA ASP A 242 -6.51 5.86 -73.43
C ASP A 242 -7.85 6.26 -74.08
N ASN A 243 -8.08 7.56 -74.31
CA ASN A 243 -8.69 8.11 -75.54
C ASN A 243 -9.04 9.60 -75.41
N SER A 244 -8.30 10.48 -76.10
CA SER A 244 -8.84 11.70 -76.76
C SER A 244 -7.78 12.48 -77.55
N SER A 245 -6.80 11.78 -78.13
CA SER A 245 -5.88 12.34 -79.12
C SER A 245 -6.44 12.10 -80.52
N LEU A 246 -7.39 12.92 -81.00
CA LEU A 246 -7.75 13.11 -82.43
C LEU A 246 -8.97 14.04 -82.58
N LEU A 247 -8.74 15.35 -82.73
CA LEU A 247 -9.53 16.28 -83.57
C LEU A 247 -8.93 17.68 -83.49
N ASN A 248 -7.93 17.95 -84.35
CA ASN A 248 -7.46 19.32 -84.57
C ASN A 248 -7.17 19.55 -86.05
N SER A 249 -8.19 20.01 -86.79
CA SER A 249 -8.08 20.82 -88.03
C SER A 249 -9.47 21.25 -88.52
N SER A 250 -9.53 22.47 -89.07
CA SER A 250 -10.59 22.97 -89.96
C SER A 250 -11.91 23.47 -89.35
N THR A 251 -11.87 24.59 -88.61
CA THR A 251 -12.78 25.73 -88.88
C THR A 251 -12.12 27.05 -88.51
N GLN A 252 -11.61 27.77 -89.50
CA GLN A 252 -11.14 29.14 -89.36
C GLN A 252 -12.18 30.07 -90.01
N SER A 253 -13.13 30.62 -89.25
CA SER A 253 -13.89 31.84 -89.57
C SER A 253 -14.96 32.17 -88.51
N ILE A 254 -14.90 33.39 -87.95
CA ILE A 254 -16.01 34.18 -87.37
C ILE A 254 -16.92 33.49 -86.32
N ARG A 255 -16.59 33.69 -85.04
CA ARG A 255 -17.52 34.30 -84.05
C ARG A 255 -16.72 35.21 -83.11
N ASN A 256 -17.20 36.43 -82.89
CA ASN A 256 -16.66 37.30 -81.85
C ASN A 256 -17.03 36.67 -80.49
N ALA A 257 -16.03 36.12 -79.78
CA ALA A 257 -16.23 35.76 -78.39
C ALA A 257 -16.37 37.05 -77.58
N CYS A 258 -17.43 37.16 -76.78
CA CYS A 258 -17.62 38.29 -75.90
C CYS A 258 -16.61 38.19 -74.74
N ASP A 259 -15.70 39.15 -74.61
CA ASP A 259 -14.66 39.15 -73.56
C ASP A 259 -15.25 39.04 -72.14
N MET A 260 -16.44 39.62 -71.92
CA MET A 260 -17.17 39.45 -70.66
C MET A 260 -17.61 38.00 -70.44
N CYS A 261 -18.13 37.33 -71.47
CA CYS A 261 -18.51 35.91 -71.37
C CYS A 261 -17.29 35.03 -71.11
N SER A 262 -16.15 35.28 -71.78
CA SER A 262 -14.89 34.56 -71.54
C SER A 262 -14.36 34.78 -70.11
N ASN A 263 -14.46 35.99 -69.57
CA ASN A 263 -14.08 36.29 -68.19
C ASN A 263 -15.01 35.60 -67.18
N TYR A 264 -16.33 35.62 -67.39
CA TYR A 264 -17.28 34.89 -66.55
C TYR A 264 -17.10 33.37 -66.63
N GLU A 265 -16.82 32.81 -67.80
CA GLU A 265 -16.48 31.41 -67.98
C GLU A 265 -15.18 31.06 -67.23
N ALA A 266 -14.14 31.87 -67.35
CA ALA A 266 -12.89 31.70 -66.61
C ALA A 266 -13.05 31.87 -65.09
N GLN A 267 -14.01 32.68 -64.62
CA GLN A 267 -14.35 32.81 -63.20
C GLN A 267 -15.17 31.61 -62.71
N LEU A 268 -16.12 31.13 -63.50
CA LEU A 268 -16.92 29.94 -63.21
C LEU A 268 -16.04 28.69 -63.12
N VAL A 269 -15.11 28.50 -64.06
CA VAL A 269 -14.13 27.40 -64.02
C VAL A 269 -13.23 27.50 -62.78
N ARG A 270 -12.79 28.70 -62.39
CA ARG A 270 -12.03 28.91 -61.14
C ARG A 270 -12.86 28.59 -59.90
N ALA A 271 -14.15 28.96 -59.88
CA ALA A 271 -15.06 28.63 -58.79
C ALA A 271 -15.30 27.11 -58.70
N GLN A 272 -15.53 26.43 -59.83
CA GLN A 272 -15.68 24.97 -59.92
C GLN A 272 -14.41 24.23 -59.47
N GLN A 273 -13.22 24.69 -59.87
CA GLN A 273 -11.95 24.15 -59.39
C GLN A 273 -11.76 24.37 -57.89
N SER A 274 -12.16 25.53 -57.36
CA SER A 274 -12.13 25.82 -55.91
C SER A 274 -13.10 24.92 -55.13
N MET A 275 -14.31 24.69 -55.64
CA MET A 275 -15.28 23.75 -55.07
C MET A 275 -14.72 22.34 -55.04
N LEU A 276 -14.18 21.83 -56.17
CA LEU A 276 -13.59 20.49 -56.23
C LEU A 276 -12.42 20.33 -55.25
N VAL A 277 -11.59 21.37 -55.05
CA VAL A 277 -10.52 21.36 -54.03
C VAL A 277 -11.07 21.35 -52.61
N LEU A 278 -12.18 22.04 -52.34
CA LEU A 278 -12.84 22.02 -51.03
C LEU A 278 -13.55 20.68 -50.76
N GLU A 279 -14.22 20.09 -51.75
CA GLU A 279 -14.84 18.76 -51.67
C GLU A 279 -13.77 17.68 -51.37
N ASN A 280 -12.64 17.70 -52.08
CA ASN A 280 -11.53 16.78 -51.79
C ASN A 280 -10.93 16.98 -50.38
N LYS A 281 -10.87 18.22 -49.88
CA LYS A 281 -10.43 18.50 -48.50
C LYS A 281 -11.46 18.03 -47.46
N LEU A 282 -12.75 18.18 -47.75
CA LEU A 282 -13.84 17.71 -46.89
C LEU A 282 -13.81 16.18 -46.78
N ALA A 283 -13.81 15.47 -47.92
CA ALA A 283 -13.72 14.01 -47.95
C ALA A 283 -12.45 13.46 -47.25
N PHE A 284 -11.31 14.15 -47.37
CA PHE A 284 -10.10 13.79 -46.63
C PHE A 284 -10.25 14.02 -45.12
N SER A 285 -10.92 15.10 -44.71
CA SER A 285 -11.20 15.39 -43.29
C SER A 285 -12.20 14.39 -42.69
N GLU A 286 -13.23 14.01 -43.44
CA GLU A 286 -14.22 12.98 -43.07
C GLU A 286 -13.52 11.63 -42.88
N GLN A 287 -12.74 11.17 -43.87
CA GLN A 287 -11.99 9.91 -43.75
C GLN A 287 -11.03 9.89 -42.54
N ASN A 288 -10.39 11.01 -42.22
CA ASN A 288 -9.52 11.10 -41.03
C ASN A 288 -10.34 11.08 -39.72
N THR A 289 -11.53 11.68 -39.73
CA THR A 289 -12.47 11.65 -38.60
C THR A 289 -12.99 10.23 -38.35
N ASP A 290 -13.33 9.49 -39.40
CA ASP A 290 -13.75 8.09 -39.29
C ASP A 290 -12.64 7.19 -38.74
N ARG A 291 -11.41 7.33 -39.25
CA ARG A 291 -10.23 6.63 -38.70
C ARG A 291 -9.99 6.96 -37.23
N ALA A 292 -10.16 8.22 -36.82
CA ALA A 292 -10.05 8.62 -35.42
C ALA A 292 -11.17 7.99 -34.57
N ASN A 293 -12.41 7.98 -35.07
CA ASN A 293 -13.56 7.35 -34.40
C ASN A 293 -13.37 5.83 -34.23
N GLU A 294 -12.83 5.13 -35.22
CA GLU A 294 -12.48 3.71 -35.07
C GLU A 294 -11.36 3.46 -34.05
N ASN A 295 -10.32 4.30 -34.05
CA ASN A 295 -9.24 4.22 -33.05
C ASN A 295 -9.80 4.42 -31.63
N ILE A 296 -10.70 5.40 -31.45
CA ILE A 296 -11.38 5.64 -30.16
C ILE A 296 -12.26 4.45 -29.76
N LYS A 297 -13.03 3.86 -30.68
CA LYS A 297 -13.82 2.64 -30.42
C LYS A 297 -12.95 1.47 -29.96
N ARG A 298 -11.81 1.23 -30.63
CA ARG A 298 -10.84 0.18 -30.26
C ARG A 298 -10.23 0.44 -28.88
N GLU A 299 -9.85 1.68 -28.58
CA GLU A 299 -9.34 2.07 -27.25
C GLU A 299 -10.39 1.89 -26.13
N ILE A 300 -11.65 2.24 -26.38
CA ILE A 300 -12.76 2.01 -25.42
C ILE A 300 -12.95 0.52 -25.15
N GLN A 301 -12.91 -0.32 -26.20
CA GLN A 301 -13.02 -1.78 -26.05
C GLN A 301 -11.86 -2.34 -25.23
N LEU A 302 -10.61 -1.98 -25.55
CA LEU A 302 -9.42 -2.43 -24.81
C LEU A 302 -9.47 -2.02 -23.33
N ARG A 303 -9.95 -0.80 -23.02
CA ARG A 303 -10.17 -0.35 -21.65
C ARG A 303 -11.23 -1.15 -20.93
N SER A 304 -12.35 -1.47 -21.59
CA SER A 304 -13.42 -2.30 -21.03
C SER A 304 -12.94 -3.73 -20.73
N GLU A 305 -12.23 -4.36 -21.67
CA GLU A 305 -11.65 -5.70 -21.48
C GLU A 305 -10.58 -5.72 -20.37
N MET A 306 -9.75 -4.69 -20.28
CA MET A 306 -8.78 -4.53 -19.20
C MET A 306 -9.49 -4.35 -17.85
N GLN A 307 -10.50 -3.47 -17.76
CA GLN A 307 -11.27 -3.27 -16.53
C GLN A 307 -11.96 -4.56 -16.07
N ALA A 308 -12.53 -5.34 -17.00
CA ALA A 308 -13.14 -6.64 -16.68
C ALA A 308 -12.12 -7.65 -16.12
N LYS A 309 -10.91 -7.72 -16.70
CA LYS A 309 -9.82 -8.57 -16.18
C LYS A 309 -9.34 -8.13 -14.79
N TRP A 310 -9.23 -6.83 -14.55
CA TRP A 310 -8.85 -6.28 -13.25
C TRP A 310 -9.91 -6.57 -12.18
N GLU A 311 -11.20 -6.42 -12.52
CA GLU A 311 -12.30 -6.75 -11.61
C GLU A 311 -12.33 -8.25 -11.29
N GLN A 312 -12.16 -9.11 -12.29
CA GLN A 312 -12.05 -10.56 -12.11
C GLN A 312 -10.87 -10.96 -11.20
N GLN A 313 -9.70 -10.35 -11.39
CA GLN A 313 -8.53 -10.61 -10.53
C GLN A 313 -8.77 -10.12 -9.10
N LYS A 314 -9.36 -8.93 -8.93
CA LYS A 314 -9.71 -8.38 -7.61
C LYS A 314 -10.64 -9.33 -6.85
N ASP A 315 -11.67 -9.86 -7.51
CA ASP A 315 -12.61 -10.80 -6.88
C ASP A 315 -11.95 -12.15 -6.57
N GLN A 316 -11.07 -12.67 -7.45
CA GLN A 316 -10.28 -13.87 -7.16
C GLN A 316 -9.37 -13.69 -5.94
N TYR A 317 -8.62 -12.59 -5.86
CA TYR A 317 -7.77 -12.30 -4.70
C TYR A 317 -8.60 -12.08 -3.43
N LYS A 318 -9.77 -11.44 -3.53
CA LYS A 318 -10.70 -11.29 -2.41
C LYS A 318 -11.15 -12.64 -1.86
N SER A 319 -11.61 -13.57 -2.71
CA SER A 319 -11.99 -14.92 -2.29
C SER A 319 -10.82 -15.72 -1.70
N GLN A 320 -9.61 -15.60 -2.26
CA GLN A 320 -8.41 -16.23 -1.70
C GLN A 320 -8.08 -15.68 -0.29
N VAL A 321 -8.21 -14.36 -0.08
CA VAL A 321 -8.00 -13.74 1.24
C VAL A 321 -9.07 -14.19 2.23
N GLU A 322 -10.34 -14.25 1.83
CA GLU A 322 -11.44 -14.74 2.67
C GLU A 322 -11.23 -16.22 3.08
N GLU A 323 -10.79 -17.08 2.17
CA GLU A 323 -10.45 -18.48 2.45
C GLU A 323 -9.24 -18.59 3.40
N LEU A 324 -8.16 -17.86 3.13
CA LEU A 324 -6.96 -17.84 3.96
C LEU A 324 -7.26 -17.32 5.38
N CYS A 325 -8.00 -16.22 5.52
CA CYS A 325 -8.43 -15.71 6.83
C CYS A 325 -9.27 -16.75 7.59
N SER A 326 -10.22 -17.41 6.92
CA SER A 326 -11.05 -18.45 7.53
C SER A 326 -10.20 -19.64 8.02
N ARG A 327 -9.21 -20.07 7.22
CA ARG A 327 -8.30 -21.16 7.59
C ARG A 327 -7.37 -20.76 8.74
N THR A 328 -6.83 -19.54 8.74
CA THR A 328 -6.01 -19.02 9.84
C THR A 328 -6.79 -19.03 11.15
N VAL A 329 -8.01 -18.48 11.18
CA VAL A 329 -8.87 -18.46 12.39
C VAL A 329 -9.19 -19.87 12.89
N ALA A 330 -9.42 -20.83 11.99
CA ALA A 330 -9.60 -22.23 12.37
C ALA A 330 -8.35 -22.81 13.05
N THR A 331 -7.17 -22.63 12.45
CA THR A 331 -5.89 -23.11 13.02
C THR A 331 -5.51 -22.41 14.33
N GLU A 332 -5.82 -21.12 14.49
CA GLU A 332 -5.62 -20.39 15.75
C GLU A 332 -6.49 -20.95 16.88
N LYS A 333 -7.74 -21.32 16.57
CA LYS A 333 -8.65 -21.96 17.51
C LYS A 333 -8.13 -23.35 17.93
N GLU A 334 -7.74 -24.18 16.97
CA GLU A 334 -7.16 -25.50 17.25
C GLU A 334 -5.88 -25.40 18.09
N LEU A 335 -5.01 -24.43 17.79
CA LEU A 335 -3.81 -24.14 18.56
C LEU A 335 -4.14 -23.66 19.98
N ALA A 336 -5.19 -22.86 20.17
CA ALA A 336 -5.66 -22.43 21.49
C ALA A 336 -6.20 -23.60 22.32
N GLU A 337 -6.99 -24.49 21.71
CA GLU A 337 -7.47 -25.73 22.36
C GLU A 337 -6.30 -26.65 22.74
N PHE A 338 -5.31 -26.81 21.86
CA PHE A 338 -4.09 -27.58 22.15
C PHE A 338 -3.28 -26.97 23.30
N LYS A 339 -3.06 -25.64 23.29
CA LYS A 339 -2.37 -24.91 24.35
C LYS A 339 -3.06 -25.02 25.72
N LEU A 340 -4.38 -25.19 25.77
CA LEU A 340 -5.12 -25.43 27.00
C LEU A 340 -5.01 -26.90 27.46
N ARG A 341 -5.08 -27.85 26.52
CA ARG A 341 -5.13 -29.29 26.82
C ARG A 341 -3.77 -29.90 27.15
N PHE A 342 -2.69 -29.40 26.55
CA PHE A 342 -1.34 -29.91 26.77
C PHE A 342 -0.86 -29.76 28.23
N PRO A 343 -0.98 -28.59 28.91
CA PRO A 343 -0.65 -28.46 30.33
C PRO A 343 -1.50 -29.37 31.24
N GLN A 344 -2.78 -29.58 30.91
CA GLN A 344 -3.65 -30.49 31.67
C GLN A 344 -3.15 -31.94 31.57
N PHE A 345 -2.74 -32.38 30.37
CA PHE A 345 -2.13 -33.69 30.17
C PHE A 345 -0.78 -33.83 30.90
N CYS A 346 0.10 -32.82 30.80
CA CYS A 346 1.36 -32.81 31.55
C CYS A 346 1.14 -32.90 33.07
N ASN A 347 0.16 -32.19 33.61
CA ASN A 347 -0.19 -32.26 35.03
C ASN A 347 -0.67 -33.66 35.44
N GLN A 348 -1.53 -34.30 34.64
CA GLN A 348 -1.98 -35.68 34.88
C GLN A 348 -0.82 -36.68 34.87
N VAL A 349 0.12 -36.54 33.92
CA VAL A 349 1.32 -37.39 33.84
C VAL A 349 2.26 -37.14 35.03
N MET A 350 2.46 -35.90 35.45
CA MET A 350 3.25 -35.56 36.64
C MET A 350 2.61 -36.09 37.93
N GLU A 351 1.29 -36.04 38.05
CA GLU A 351 0.55 -36.59 39.20
C GLU A 351 0.71 -38.12 39.29
N GLN A 352 0.54 -38.83 38.17
CA GLN A 352 0.79 -40.28 38.10
C GLN A 352 2.26 -40.62 38.40
N LEU A 353 3.22 -39.87 37.86
CA LEU A 353 4.64 -40.10 38.11
C LEU A 353 5.01 -39.85 39.59
N SER A 354 4.43 -38.82 40.21
CA SER A 354 4.59 -38.53 41.64
C SER A 354 4.04 -39.67 42.50
N SER A 355 2.82 -40.14 42.20
CA SER A 355 2.20 -41.27 42.91
C SER A 355 3.03 -42.55 42.80
N LEU A 356 3.49 -42.91 41.60
CA LEU A 356 4.36 -44.07 41.37
C LEU A 356 5.72 -43.95 42.08
N THR A 357 6.29 -42.73 42.10
CA THR A 357 7.55 -42.44 42.80
C THR A 357 7.39 -42.64 44.31
N GLN A 358 6.30 -42.12 44.89
CA GLN A 358 5.98 -42.28 46.30
C GLN A 358 5.76 -43.76 46.68
N GLN A 359 5.00 -44.50 45.87
CA GLN A 359 4.76 -45.94 46.09
C GLN A 359 6.08 -46.73 46.03
N ARG A 360 6.93 -46.45 45.04
CA ARG A 360 8.27 -47.06 44.92
C ARG A 360 9.13 -46.80 46.16
N GLU A 361 9.13 -45.57 46.69
CA GLU A 361 9.92 -45.20 47.86
C GLU A 361 9.40 -45.83 49.17
N GLN A 362 8.09 -45.98 49.32
CA GLN A 362 7.48 -46.74 50.42
C GLN A 362 7.91 -48.21 50.39
N VAL A 363 7.84 -48.86 49.21
CA VAL A 363 8.30 -50.25 49.04
C VAL A 363 9.80 -50.37 49.31
N HIS A 364 10.62 -49.44 48.80
CA HIS A 364 12.06 -49.45 48.99
C HIS A 364 12.46 -49.27 50.47
N THR A 365 11.84 -48.33 51.19
CA THR A 365 12.10 -48.15 52.63
C THR A 365 11.64 -49.34 53.46
N HIS A 366 10.53 -49.99 53.11
CA HIS A 366 10.10 -51.22 53.78
C HIS A 366 11.07 -52.39 53.52
N MET A 367 11.52 -52.58 52.28
CA MET A 367 12.53 -53.57 51.92
C MET A 367 13.85 -53.36 52.66
N MET A 368 14.32 -52.11 52.78
CA MET A 368 15.56 -51.79 53.50
C MET A 368 15.44 -52.03 55.01
N LYS A 369 14.28 -51.74 55.62
CA LYS A 369 14.02 -52.10 57.03
C LYS A 369 14.09 -53.62 57.25
N LEU A 370 13.34 -54.38 56.45
CA LEU A 370 13.34 -55.85 56.53
C LEU A 370 14.72 -56.48 56.28
N LYS A 371 15.53 -55.88 55.39
CA LYS A 371 16.91 -56.31 55.15
C LYS A 371 17.80 -56.03 56.37
N ALA A 372 17.76 -54.82 56.91
CA ALA A 372 18.54 -54.44 58.09
C ALA A 372 18.14 -55.26 59.33
N GLU A 373 16.84 -55.54 59.51
CA GLU A 373 16.33 -56.42 60.58
C GLU A 373 16.84 -57.86 60.41
N ASN A 374 16.81 -58.43 59.21
CA ASN A 374 17.37 -59.76 58.94
C ASN A 374 18.89 -59.82 59.19
N GLU A 375 19.67 -58.85 58.69
CA GLU A 375 21.13 -58.81 58.89
C GLU A 375 21.48 -58.66 60.38
N ASN A 376 20.73 -57.85 61.13
CA ASN A 376 20.89 -57.65 62.57
C ASN A 376 20.52 -58.92 63.38
N LEU A 377 19.41 -59.57 63.04
CA LEU A 377 18.99 -60.83 63.67
C LEU A 377 19.96 -61.97 63.35
N LEU A 378 20.34 -62.17 62.09
CA LEU A 378 21.29 -63.21 61.69
C LEU A 378 22.68 -62.95 62.29
N GLY A 379 23.17 -61.71 62.26
CA GLY A 379 24.46 -61.33 62.84
C GLY A 379 24.51 -61.58 64.35
N LYS A 380 23.48 -61.15 65.10
CA LYS A 380 23.38 -61.42 66.55
C LYS A 380 23.21 -62.90 66.84
N HIS A 381 22.33 -63.60 66.13
CA HIS A 381 22.06 -65.01 66.38
C HIS A 381 23.28 -65.89 66.03
N HIS A 382 24.03 -65.55 64.99
CA HIS A 382 25.29 -66.24 64.66
C HIS A 382 26.36 -65.98 65.73
N ALA A 383 26.62 -64.72 66.08
CA ALA A 383 27.64 -64.37 67.07
C ALA A 383 27.33 -64.95 68.47
N HIS A 384 26.05 -64.92 68.89
CA HIS A 384 25.64 -65.47 70.19
C HIS A 384 25.65 -67.00 70.19
N SER A 385 25.16 -67.64 69.13
CA SER A 385 25.25 -69.11 68.98
C SER A 385 26.68 -69.61 68.90
N GLN A 386 27.59 -68.87 68.27
CA GLN A 386 29.00 -69.25 68.17
C GLN A 386 29.70 -69.14 69.53
N LYS A 387 29.45 -68.07 70.31
CA LYS A 387 29.92 -67.95 71.70
C LYS A 387 29.43 -69.13 72.56
N LEU A 388 28.12 -69.35 72.60
CA LEU A 388 27.48 -70.44 73.37
C LEU A 388 27.98 -71.85 72.98
N GLN A 389 28.42 -72.07 71.74
CA GLN A 389 29.01 -73.34 71.31
C GLN A 389 30.52 -73.45 71.60
N SER A 390 31.23 -72.32 71.71
CA SER A 390 32.66 -72.27 72.05
C SER A 390 32.96 -72.30 73.55
N GLU A 391 31.98 -71.92 74.38
CA GLU A 391 32.09 -71.91 75.83
C GLU A 391 31.89 -73.32 76.40
N MET A 392 32.96 -73.94 76.88
CA MET A 392 32.86 -75.18 77.66
C MET A 392 32.27 -74.86 79.04
N ILE A 393 31.12 -75.45 79.35
CA ILE A 393 30.49 -75.35 80.68
C ILE A 393 31.37 -76.08 81.69
N ASN A 394 32.21 -75.33 82.40
CA ASN A 394 33.12 -75.83 83.40
C ASN A 394 32.62 -75.35 84.78
N LEU A 395 31.99 -76.24 85.54
CA LEU A 395 31.43 -75.92 86.84
C LEU A 395 32.55 -75.96 87.90
N PRO A 396 32.84 -74.88 88.64
CA PRO A 396 34.02 -74.86 89.52
C PRO A 396 33.86 -75.77 90.75
N ASP A 397 34.70 -76.80 90.85
CA ASP A 397 34.70 -77.77 91.97
C ASP A 397 35.48 -77.28 93.21
N LYS A 398 36.10 -76.09 93.16
CA LYS A 398 36.93 -75.52 94.25
C LYS A 398 36.46 -74.13 94.63
N VAL A 399 36.67 -73.77 95.90
CA VAL A 399 36.23 -72.49 96.48
C VAL A 399 37.01 -71.31 95.88
N GLU A 400 38.29 -71.48 95.58
CA GLU A 400 39.14 -70.47 94.96
C GLU A 400 38.68 -70.12 93.54
N ASP A 401 38.40 -71.15 92.72
CA ASP A 401 37.91 -70.99 91.35
C ASP A 401 36.51 -70.30 91.32
N LEU A 402 35.69 -70.56 92.34
CA LEU A 402 34.38 -69.93 92.55
C LEU A 402 34.50 -68.46 92.99
N GLN A 403 35.54 -68.11 93.75
CA GLN A 403 35.87 -66.72 94.08
C GLN A 403 36.40 -65.96 92.85
N GLU A 404 37.21 -66.58 91.99
CA GLU A 404 37.63 -65.98 90.72
C GLU A 404 36.44 -65.72 89.78
N LEU A 405 35.48 -66.65 89.70
CA LEU A 405 34.24 -66.46 88.94
C LEU A 405 33.36 -65.32 89.50
N LEU A 406 33.28 -65.19 90.83
CA LEU A 406 32.60 -64.07 91.49
C LEU A 406 33.30 -62.72 91.27
N LEU A 407 34.63 -62.72 91.17
CA LEU A 407 35.41 -61.52 90.83
C LEU A 407 35.21 -61.13 89.36
N ARG A 408 35.31 -62.07 88.42
CA ARG A 408 35.02 -61.82 87.00
C ARG A 408 33.59 -61.33 86.76
N SER A 409 32.60 -61.96 87.36
CA SER A 409 31.20 -61.51 87.20
C SER A 409 30.92 -60.15 87.85
N HIS A 410 31.62 -59.79 88.94
CA HIS A 410 31.61 -58.40 89.43
C HIS A 410 32.33 -57.42 88.49
N GLU A 411 33.46 -57.81 87.89
CA GLU A 411 34.20 -56.97 86.92
C GLU A 411 33.37 -56.73 85.64
N GLU A 412 32.68 -57.77 85.14
CA GLU A 412 31.71 -57.66 84.04
C GLU A 412 30.51 -56.78 84.42
N LEU A 413 29.99 -56.89 85.65
CA LEU A 413 28.92 -56.02 86.15
C LEU A 413 29.36 -54.55 86.25
N ILE A 414 30.61 -54.30 86.66
CA ILE A 414 31.20 -52.96 86.70
C ILE A 414 31.36 -52.42 85.27
N ALA A 415 31.91 -53.22 84.34
CA ALA A 415 32.04 -52.85 82.93
C ALA A 415 30.67 -52.55 82.28
N ALA A 416 29.64 -53.34 82.59
CA ALA A 416 28.27 -53.11 82.13
C ALA A 416 27.66 -51.82 82.70
N LYS A 417 27.93 -51.48 83.96
CA LYS A 417 27.50 -50.21 84.57
C LYS A 417 28.20 -49.00 83.94
N VAL A 418 29.52 -49.03 83.80
CA VAL A 418 30.29 -47.95 83.14
C VAL A 418 29.84 -47.79 81.69
N ALA A 419 29.60 -48.89 80.96
CA ALA A 419 29.02 -48.82 79.63
C ALA A 419 27.64 -48.13 79.65
N ALA A 420 26.74 -48.53 80.54
CA ALA A 420 25.42 -47.91 80.67
C ALA A 420 25.49 -46.40 80.99
N GLU A 421 26.40 -45.98 81.87
CA GLU A 421 26.65 -44.56 82.18
C GLU A 421 27.13 -43.80 80.94
N THR A 422 28.14 -44.29 80.22
CA THR A 422 28.63 -43.64 78.98
C THR A 422 27.59 -43.64 77.85
N TYR A 423 26.65 -44.59 77.81
CA TYR A 423 25.53 -44.56 76.88
C TYR A 423 24.47 -43.53 77.29
N ALA A 424 24.19 -43.37 78.59
CA ALA A 424 23.28 -42.34 79.09
C ALA A 424 23.81 -40.91 78.83
N GLU A 425 25.12 -40.69 78.96
CA GLU A 425 25.77 -39.44 78.58
C GLU A 425 25.61 -39.15 77.08
N LYS A 426 25.85 -40.14 76.21
CA LYS A 426 25.65 -40.01 74.75
C LYS A 426 24.19 -39.79 74.37
N GLU A 427 23.25 -40.45 75.05
CA GLU A 427 21.83 -40.21 74.86
C GLU A 427 21.47 -38.74 75.20
N GLN A 428 22.08 -38.19 76.26
CA GLN A 428 21.88 -36.80 76.64
C GLN A 428 22.50 -35.82 75.63
N THR A 429 23.69 -36.10 75.07
CA THR A 429 24.26 -35.24 74.00
C THR A 429 23.39 -35.23 72.75
N VAL A 430 22.90 -36.40 72.31
CA VAL A 430 22.00 -36.51 71.15
C VAL A 430 20.66 -35.80 71.41
N LYS A 431 20.13 -35.84 72.64
CA LYS A 431 18.94 -35.05 73.02
C LYS A 431 19.19 -33.54 72.89
N CYS A 432 20.36 -33.05 73.31
CA CYS A 432 20.73 -31.64 73.14
C CYS A 432 20.86 -31.26 71.66
N GLU A 433 21.49 -32.09 70.82
CA GLU A 433 21.58 -31.89 69.37
C GLU A 433 20.19 -31.85 68.70
N ILE A 434 19.27 -32.74 69.09
CA ILE A 434 17.88 -32.75 68.60
C ILE A 434 17.14 -31.46 68.95
N ILE A 435 17.39 -30.88 70.14
CA ILE A 435 16.79 -29.60 70.54
C ILE A 435 17.36 -28.46 69.68
N LEU A 436 18.68 -28.37 69.54
CA LEU A 436 19.32 -27.34 68.71
C LEU A 436 18.86 -27.38 67.25
N LEU A 437 18.74 -28.58 66.66
CA LEU A 437 18.24 -28.75 65.30
C LEU A 437 16.76 -28.35 65.17
N ARG A 438 15.93 -28.61 66.19
CA ARG A 438 14.52 -28.14 66.20
C ARG A 438 14.43 -26.62 66.28
N ASP A 439 15.20 -26.00 67.16
CA ASP A 439 15.21 -24.54 67.33
C ASP A 439 15.68 -23.85 66.05
N GLN A 440 16.73 -24.38 65.41
CA GLN A 440 17.18 -23.91 64.09
C GLN A 440 16.08 -24.07 63.03
N MET A 441 15.38 -25.20 62.99
CA MET A 441 14.30 -25.45 62.03
C MET A 441 13.11 -24.49 62.24
N VAL A 442 12.79 -24.12 63.48
CA VAL A 442 11.76 -23.12 63.81
C VAL A 442 12.17 -21.72 63.33
N VAL A 443 13.42 -21.32 63.54
CA VAL A 443 13.94 -20.01 63.05
C VAL A 443 13.91 -19.94 61.52
N GLU A 444 14.35 -20.99 60.83
CA GLU A 444 14.27 -21.10 59.37
C GLU A 444 12.82 -21.05 58.86
N GLN A 445 11.87 -21.65 59.58
CA GLN A 445 10.46 -21.57 59.25
C GLN A 445 9.90 -20.15 59.43
N GLN A 446 10.22 -19.46 60.53
CA GLN A 446 9.80 -18.07 60.76
C GLN A 446 10.37 -17.11 59.70
N GLN A 447 11.62 -17.31 59.27
CA GLN A 447 12.21 -16.54 58.17
C GLN A 447 11.49 -16.79 56.83
N ARG A 448 11.10 -18.05 56.57
CA ARG A 448 10.33 -18.42 55.36
C ARG A 448 8.93 -17.81 55.36
N GLU A 449 8.23 -17.87 56.48
CA GLU A 449 6.90 -17.25 56.66
C GLU A 449 6.99 -15.72 56.54
N SER A 450 8.06 -15.09 57.05
CA SER A 450 8.34 -13.66 56.86
C SER A 450 8.51 -13.30 55.37
N LEU A 451 9.31 -14.08 54.64
CA LEU A 451 9.52 -13.87 53.20
C LEU A 451 8.24 -14.10 52.39
N GLU A 452 7.48 -15.15 52.70
CA GLU A 452 6.20 -15.45 52.05
C GLU A 452 5.19 -14.30 52.25
N ASN A 453 5.06 -13.78 53.48
CA ASN A 453 4.20 -12.63 53.77
C ASN A 453 4.63 -11.37 52.99
N SER A 454 5.94 -11.12 52.86
CA SER A 454 6.47 -10.01 52.05
C SER A 454 6.12 -10.16 50.56
N LEU A 455 6.33 -11.36 50.00
CA LEU A 455 5.98 -11.68 48.61
C LEU A 455 4.47 -11.58 48.36
N VAL A 456 3.63 -12.01 49.31
CA VAL A 456 2.17 -11.87 49.24
C VAL A 456 1.77 -10.40 49.26
N GLN A 457 2.41 -9.56 50.08
CA GLN A 457 2.18 -8.12 50.12
C GLN A 457 2.54 -7.45 48.78
N GLU A 458 3.68 -7.81 48.19
CA GLU A 458 4.12 -7.33 46.87
C GLU A 458 3.15 -7.76 45.75
N ASN A 459 2.74 -9.03 45.75
CA ASN A 459 1.73 -9.56 44.83
C ASN A 459 0.41 -8.76 44.92
N ASN A 460 0.03 -8.35 46.13
CA ASN A 460 -1.17 -7.55 46.39
C ASN A 460 -1.00 -6.06 46.03
N SER A 461 0.21 -5.49 45.99
CA SER A 461 0.44 -4.18 45.32
C SER A 461 0.36 -4.30 43.81
N LEU A 462 1.04 -5.28 43.21
CA LEU A 462 1.04 -5.49 41.75
C LEU A 462 -0.38 -5.73 41.21
N LYS A 463 -1.20 -6.54 41.90
CA LYS A 463 -2.63 -6.72 41.56
C LYS A 463 -3.44 -5.41 41.60
N ARG A 464 -3.15 -4.50 42.54
CA ARG A 464 -3.80 -3.17 42.62
C ARG A 464 -3.34 -2.24 41.50
N GLU A 465 -2.10 -2.35 41.04
CA GLU A 465 -1.59 -1.60 39.88
C GLU A 465 -2.16 -2.12 38.57
N ILE A 466 -2.21 -3.43 38.36
CA ILE A 466 -2.90 -4.05 37.22
C ILE A 466 -4.36 -3.59 37.15
N HIS A 467 -5.11 -3.63 38.26
CA HIS A 467 -6.49 -3.14 38.27
C HIS A 467 -6.60 -1.64 37.97
N ARG A 468 -5.60 -0.83 38.35
CA ARG A 468 -5.55 0.61 38.05
C ARG A 468 -5.35 0.85 36.55
N HIS A 469 -4.37 0.17 35.96
CA HIS A 469 -4.09 0.25 34.51
C HIS A 469 -5.23 -0.35 33.66
N GLU A 470 -5.92 -1.39 34.15
CA GLU A 470 -7.15 -1.86 33.49
C GLU A 470 -8.26 -0.81 33.50
N HIS A 471 -8.46 -0.11 34.62
CA HIS A 471 -9.44 0.97 34.70
C HIS A 471 -9.07 2.14 33.80
N GLU A 472 -7.80 2.57 33.79
CA GLU A 472 -7.27 3.56 32.87
C GLU A 472 -7.49 3.14 31.41
N ARG A 473 -7.18 1.89 31.04
CA ARG A 473 -7.39 1.36 29.69
C ARG A 473 -8.87 1.36 29.28
N ARG A 474 -9.80 1.05 30.19
CA ARG A 474 -11.25 1.18 29.94
C ARG A 474 -11.66 2.64 29.71
N ASN A 475 -11.12 3.58 30.50
CA ASN A 475 -11.38 5.00 30.33
C ASN A 475 -10.82 5.54 29.00
N PHE A 476 -9.62 5.10 28.59
CA PHE A 476 -9.05 5.42 27.27
C PHE A 476 -9.88 4.84 26.12
N SER A 477 -10.40 3.60 26.25
CA SER A 477 -11.32 3.02 25.25
C SER A 477 -12.60 3.85 25.10
N ALA A 478 -13.26 4.17 26.22
CA ALA A 478 -14.47 4.99 26.20
C ALA A 478 -14.24 6.41 25.67
N ASN A 479 -13.06 6.99 25.91
CA ASN A 479 -12.69 8.28 25.32
C ASN A 479 -12.39 8.18 23.82
N ARG A 480 -11.77 7.09 23.36
CA ARG A 480 -11.57 6.81 21.93
C ARG A 480 -12.90 6.66 21.20
N GLU A 481 -13.85 5.91 21.76
CA GLU A 481 -15.20 5.76 21.19
C GLU A 481 -15.92 7.11 21.06
N LYS A 482 -15.81 7.99 22.07
CA LYS A 482 -16.33 9.37 21.99
C LYS A 482 -15.63 10.19 20.90
N MET A 483 -14.31 10.08 20.75
CA MET A 483 -13.58 10.78 19.69
C MET A 483 -13.97 10.28 18.29
N GLU A 484 -14.20 8.98 18.12
CA GLU A 484 -14.74 8.41 16.88
C GLU A 484 -16.18 8.88 16.60
N GLN A 485 -17.03 9.02 17.63
CA GLN A 485 -18.37 9.61 17.49
C GLN A 485 -18.32 11.09 17.09
N PHE A 486 -17.50 11.91 17.75
CA PHE A 486 -17.32 13.32 17.40
C PHE A 486 -16.73 13.50 15.99
N SER A 487 -15.81 12.62 15.58
CA SER A 487 -15.26 12.63 14.22
C SER A 487 -16.34 12.35 13.16
N ARG A 488 -17.24 11.39 13.40
CA ARG A 488 -18.40 11.14 12.50
C ARG A 488 -19.35 12.33 12.43
N GLN A 489 -19.69 12.94 13.57
CA GLN A 489 -20.53 14.14 13.63
C GLN A 489 -19.90 15.33 12.88
N TYR A 490 -18.58 15.52 13.04
CA TYR A 490 -17.84 16.54 12.29
C TYR A 490 -17.87 16.28 10.78
N GLU A 491 -17.68 15.03 10.36
CA GLU A 491 -17.70 14.68 8.93
C GLU A 491 -19.09 14.83 8.31
N GLU A 492 -20.16 14.50 9.04
CA GLU A 492 -21.54 14.75 8.63
C GLU A 492 -21.84 16.26 8.51
N CYS A 493 -21.48 17.04 9.52
CA CYS A 493 -21.60 18.50 9.50
C CYS A 493 -20.79 19.13 8.35
N SER A 494 -19.59 18.61 8.06
CA SER A 494 -18.76 19.04 6.92
C SER A 494 -19.43 18.75 5.58
N LYS A 495 -20.07 17.57 5.42
CA LYS A 495 -20.86 17.23 4.22
C LYS A 495 -22.06 18.18 4.05
N GLN A 496 -22.79 18.46 5.13
CA GLN A 496 -23.91 19.41 5.12
C GLN A 496 -23.44 20.83 4.75
N ASN A 497 -22.31 21.29 5.30
CA ASN A 497 -21.76 22.61 4.99
C ASN A 497 -21.36 22.74 3.51
N LYS A 498 -20.69 21.72 2.93
CA LYS A 498 -20.37 21.69 1.49
C LYS A 498 -21.63 21.71 0.61
N GLN A 499 -22.68 21.01 1.04
CA GLN A 499 -23.95 21.02 0.31
C GLN A 499 -24.64 22.40 0.36
N LEU A 500 -24.57 23.09 1.50
CA LEU A 500 -25.04 24.48 1.62
C LEU A 500 -24.19 25.47 0.81
N GLU A 501 -22.87 25.28 0.74
CA GLU A 501 -21.98 26.09 -0.11
C GLU A 501 -22.36 25.99 -1.60
N ILE A 502 -22.66 24.78 -2.09
CA ILE A 502 -23.16 24.57 -3.47
C ILE A 502 -24.49 25.31 -3.67
N VAL A 503 -25.46 25.14 -2.76
CA VAL A 503 -26.76 25.84 -2.87
C VAL A 503 -26.61 27.36 -2.84
N VAL A 504 -25.69 27.89 -2.03
CA VAL A 504 -25.38 29.33 -2.00
C VAL A 504 -24.73 29.79 -3.32
N GLN A 505 -23.87 28.97 -3.93
CA GLN A 505 -23.28 29.26 -5.24
C GLN A 505 -24.34 29.29 -6.35
N ASP A 506 -25.22 28.28 -6.41
CA ASP A 506 -26.32 28.21 -7.38
C ASP A 506 -27.29 29.40 -7.25
N LEU A 507 -27.65 29.77 -6.01
CA LEU A 507 -28.49 30.93 -5.74
C LEU A 507 -27.81 32.24 -6.17
N ARG A 508 -26.50 32.40 -5.94
CA ARG A 508 -25.72 33.57 -6.43
C ARG A 508 -25.70 33.63 -7.96
N GLN A 509 -25.47 32.52 -8.64
CA GLN A 509 -25.49 32.46 -10.10
C GLN A 509 -26.89 32.81 -10.65
N ARG A 510 -27.95 32.33 -10.00
CA ARG A 510 -29.33 32.65 -10.39
C ARG A 510 -29.68 34.13 -10.17
N VAL A 511 -29.23 34.74 -9.07
CA VAL A 511 -29.37 36.19 -8.84
C VAL A 511 -28.62 36.98 -9.92
N ALA A 512 -27.42 36.57 -10.31
CA ALA A 512 -26.67 37.23 -11.38
C ALA A 512 -27.39 37.14 -12.75
N SER A 513 -27.97 35.99 -13.09
CA SER A 513 -28.78 35.83 -14.32
C SER A 513 -30.00 36.75 -14.32
N LEU A 514 -30.76 36.76 -13.22
CA LEU A 514 -31.96 37.60 -13.10
C LEU A 514 -31.63 39.10 -13.11
N GLN A 515 -30.48 39.50 -12.54
CA GLN A 515 -30.00 40.88 -12.65
C GLN A 515 -29.67 41.24 -14.10
N GLN A 516 -28.98 40.36 -14.84
CA GLN A 516 -28.69 40.60 -16.25
C GLN A 516 -29.97 40.67 -17.11
N GLU A 517 -30.95 39.82 -16.86
CA GLU A 517 -32.27 39.87 -17.52
C GLU A 517 -33.02 41.17 -17.21
N LEU A 518 -32.94 41.67 -15.97
CA LEU A 518 -33.51 42.95 -15.55
C LEU A 518 -32.80 44.13 -16.21
N ASP A 519 -31.46 44.15 -16.22
CA ASP A 519 -30.65 45.21 -16.83
C ASP A 519 -30.92 45.29 -18.35
N ASN A 520 -31.01 44.14 -19.02
CA ASN A 520 -31.41 44.05 -20.43
C ASN A 520 -32.83 44.59 -20.65
N SER A 521 -33.78 44.23 -19.78
CA SER A 521 -35.16 44.69 -19.86
C SER A 521 -35.27 46.20 -19.63
N GLU A 522 -34.50 46.76 -18.70
CA GLU A 522 -34.41 48.20 -18.44
C GLU A 522 -33.78 48.94 -19.62
N ALA A 523 -32.75 48.38 -20.25
CA ALA A 523 -32.15 48.94 -21.46
C ALA A 523 -33.15 48.99 -22.63
N VAL A 524 -33.87 47.89 -22.88
CA VAL A 524 -34.93 47.83 -23.92
C VAL A 524 -36.06 48.82 -23.62
N GLN A 525 -36.46 48.99 -22.35
CA GLN A 525 -37.46 50.00 -21.97
C GLN A 525 -36.94 51.43 -22.19
N LYS A 526 -35.69 51.74 -21.83
CA LYS A 526 -35.07 53.05 -22.10
C LYS A 526 -35.02 53.35 -23.59
N ASP A 527 -34.69 52.35 -24.41
CA ASP A 527 -34.69 52.49 -25.86
C ASP A 527 -36.10 52.69 -26.42
N PHE A 528 -37.10 51.94 -25.95
CA PHE A 528 -38.49 52.15 -26.35
C PHE A 528 -39.01 53.55 -25.98
N VAL A 529 -38.69 54.05 -24.79
CA VAL A 529 -39.01 55.42 -24.36
C VAL A 529 -38.29 56.45 -25.24
N ARG A 530 -37.01 56.25 -25.56
CA ARG A 530 -36.25 57.12 -26.45
C ARG A 530 -36.83 57.14 -27.87
N LEU A 531 -37.12 55.98 -28.46
CA LEU A 531 -37.70 55.87 -29.80
C LEU A 531 -39.10 56.48 -29.86
N SER A 532 -39.96 56.23 -28.86
CA SER A 532 -41.30 56.81 -28.81
C SER A 532 -41.28 58.33 -28.63
N GLN A 533 -40.37 58.88 -27.83
CA GLN A 533 -40.14 60.33 -27.75
C GLN A 533 -39.63 60.90 -29.08
N SER A 534 -38.66 60.27 -29.73
CA SER A 534 -38.18 60.70 -31.06
C SER A 534 -39.29 60.67 -32.11
N LEU A 535 -40.10 59.61 -32.14
CA LEU A 535 -41.25 59.49 -33.02
C LEU A 535 -42.30 60.56 -32.72
N GLN A 536 -42.59 60.85 -31.45
CA GLN A 536 -43.55 61.88 -31.07
C GLN A 536 -43.06 63.28 -31.45
N VAL A 537 -41.76 63.57 -31.31
CA VAL A 537 -41.15 64.80 -31.82
C VAL A 537 -41.25 64.89 -33.34
N GLU A 538 -40.99 63.80 -34.07
CA GLU A 538 -41.09 63.78 -35.54
C GLU A 538 -42.53 63.94 -36.02
N LEU A 539 -43.49 63.30 -35.37
CA LEU A 539 -44.92 63.48 -35.63
C LEU A 539 -45.38 64.92 -35.36
N GLU A 540 -44.86 65.57 -34.31
CA GLU A 540 -45.21 66.96 -34.00
C GLU A 540 -44.55 67.96 -34.96
N LYS A 541 -43.33 67.69 -35.47
CA LYS A 541 -42.76 68.42 -36.62
C LYS A 541 -43.65 68.29 -37.85
N ILE A 542 -44.06 67.07 -38.21
CA ILE A 542 -44.93 66.81 -39.37
C ILE A 542 -46.27 67.56 -39.21
N ARG A 543 -46.85 67.60 -38.00
CA ARG A 543 -48.06 68.38 -37.72
C ARG A 543 -47.85 69.89 -37.80
N ALA A 544 -46.69 70.38 -37.36
CA ALA A 544 -46.34 71.79 -37.53
C ALA A 544 -46.18 72.15 -39.02
N GLU A 545 -45.58 71.26 -39.83
CA GLU A 545 -45.50 71.38 -41.28
C GLU A 545 -46.89 71.33 -41.96
N ASP A 546 -47.82 70.50 -41.48
CA ASP A 546 -49.21 70.38 -41.99
C ASP A 546 -50.07 71.66 -41.71
N THR A 547 -49.51 72.68 -41.04
CA THR A 547 -50.13 74.03 -40.96
C THR A 547 -49.76 74.95 -42.13
N GLN A 548 -48.84 74.54 -43.01
CA GLN A 548 -48.56 75.23 -44.28
C GLN A 548 -49.27 74.55 -45.46
N VAL A 549 -49.53 75.34 -46.51
CA VAL A 549 -50.35 74.93 -47.65
C VAL A 549 -49.76 73.69 -48.33
N ARG A 550 -50.48 72.56 -48.23
CA ARG A 550 -50.09 71.23 -48.73
C ARG A 550 -49.77 71.17 -50.24
N TRP A 551 -50.02 72.23 -50.99
CA TRP A 551 -49.63 72.38 -52.39
C TRP A 551 -48.69 73.58 -52.52
N GLN A 552 -47.41 73.32 -52.75
CA GLN A 552 -46.41 74.39 -52.93
C GLN A 552 -46.69 75.16 -54.22
N HIS A 553 -46.61 76.49 -54.19
CA HIS A 553 -46.71 77.30 -55.41
C HIS A 553 -45.38 77.28 -56.16
N GLU A 554 -45.44 77.40 -57.50
CA GLU A 554 -44.22 77.36 -58.33
C GLU A 554 -43.32 78.57 -58.11
N GLU A 555 -43.80 79.63 -57.47
CA GLU A 555 -43.06 80.85 -57.15
C GLU A 555 -42.16 80.68 -55.91
N ASP A 556 -42.57 79.88 -54.92
CA ASP A 556 -41.92 79.79 -53.60
C ASP A 556 -40.72 78.82 -53.54
N ILE A 557 -40.52 78.01 -54.59
CA ILE A 557 -39.56 76.89 -54.58
C ILE A 557 -38.45 77.10 -55.60
N GLU A 558 -37.27 77.51 -55.16
CA GLU A 558 -36.11 77.74 -56.04
C GLU A 558 -35.33 76.45 -56.37
N GLU A 559 -35.35 75.43 -55.52
CA GLU A 559 -34.58 74.18 -55.69
C GLU A 559 -35.42 72.92 -55.45
N CYS A 560 -35.06 71.80 -56.10
CA CYS A 560 -35.69 70.50 -55.87
C CYS A 560 -35.30 69.95 -54.49
N PRO A 561 -36.23 69.63 -53.57
CA PRO A 561 -35.91 69.24 -52.20
C PRO A 561 -35.23 67.86 -52.11
N ALA A 562 -35.43 66.97 -53.09
CA ALA A 562 -34.78 65.65 -53.13
C ALA A 562 -33.29 65.73 -53.53
N CYS A 563 -32.96 66.51 -54.57
CA CYS A 563 -31.61 66.54 -55.15
C CYS A 563 -30.88 67.89 -55.02
N ARG A 564 -31.49 68.88 -54.35
CA ARG A 564 -30.96 70.24 -54.11
C ARG A 564 -30.44 70.95 -55.36
N HIS A 565 -31.04 70.66 -56.51
CA HIS A 565 -30.72 71.34 -57.76
C HIS A 565 -31.70 72.48 -58.00
N GLY A 566 -31.17 73.68 -58.24
CA GLY A 566 -31.95 74.84 -58.67
C GLY A 566 -32.82 74.59 -59.91
N PHE A 567 -34.04 75.09 -59.86
CA PHE A 567 -34.95 75.19 -60.99
C PHE A 567 -34.57 76.39 -61.86
N ASN A 568 -34.69 76.23 -63.17
CA ASN A 568 -34.44 77.27 -64.16
C ASN A 568 -35.45 77.13 -65.30
N VAL A 569 -35.45 78.06 -66.26
CA VAL A 569 -36.44 78.13 -67.34
C VAL A 569 -36.57 76.82 -68.14
N THR A 570 -35.51 76.00 -68.21
CA THR A 570 -35.51 74.68 -68.88
C THR A 570 -35.90 73.51 -67.97
N LYS A 571 -35.76 73.61 -66.64
CA LYS A 571 -36.16 72.58 -65.67
C LYS A 571 -37.55 72.84 -65.11
N ARG A 572 -38.55 72.24 -65.73
CA ARG A 572 -39.96 72.36 -65.32
C ARG A 572 -40.20 71.79 -63.91
N LYS A 573 -40.79 72.61 -63.04
CA LYS A 573 -41.29 72.25 -61.69
C LYS A 573 -42.44 71.24 -61.81
N GLN A 574 -42.51 70.21 -60.96
CA GLN A 574 -43.54 69.17 -60.99
C GLN A 574 -43.95 68.72 -59.58
N HIS A 575 -45.23 68.82 -59.23
CA HIS A 575 -45.74 68.40 -57.92
C HIS A 575 -45.85 66.89 -57.74
N CYS A 576 -45.45 66.39 -56.57
CA CYS A 576 -45.88 65.09 -56.07
C CYS A 576 -47.39 65.12 -55.79
N ARG A 577 -48.16 64.18 -56.35
CA ARG A 577 -49.62 64.13 -56.19
C ARG A 577 -50.09 63.65 -54.81
N HIS A 578 -49.17 63.25 -53.92
CA HIS A 578 -49.48 62.81 -52.56
C HIS A 578 -49.14 63.85 -51.47
N CYS A 579 -47.91 64.39 -51.48
CA CYS A 579 -47.47 65.43 -50.53
C CYS A 579 -47.56 66.87 -51.08
N GLY A 580 -47.82 67.05 -52.38
CA GLY A 580 -47.97 68.38 -53.02
C GLY A 580 -46.71 69.26 -53.04
N GLN A 581 -45.54 68.73 -52.66
CA GLN A 581 -44.25 69.38 -52.83
C GLN A 581 -43.76 69.33 -54.29
N ILE A 582 -42.94 70.30 -54.69
CA ILE A 582 -42.39 70.44 -56.04
C ILE A 582 -41.05 69.72 -56.17
N PHE A 583 -40.92 68.88 -57.21
CA PHE A 583 -39.70 68.16 -57.58
C PHE A 583 -39.33 68.42 -59.04
N CYS A 584 -38.10 68.08 -59.43
CA CYS A 584 -37.72 67.99 -60.83
C CYS A 584 -38.20 66.67 -61.45
N SER A 585 -38.26 66.59 -62.78
CA SER A 585 -38.73 65.38 -63.49
C SER A 585 -37.92 64.12 -63.19
N LEU A 586 -36.65 64.25 -62.80
CA LEU A 586 -35.77 63.13 -62.44
C LEU A 586 -36.01 62.60 -61.02
N CYS A 587 -36.61 63.39 -60.13
CA CYS A 587 -36.96 63.01 -58.75
C CYS A 587 -38.48 62.79 -58.57
N LEU A 588 -39.20 62.62 -59.68
CA LEU A 588 -40.65 62.36 -59.71
C LEU A 588 -40.98 61.31 -60.78
N THR A 589 -40.20 60.24 -60.78
CA THR A 589 -40.26 59.10 -61.71
C THR A 589 -41.33 58.09 -61.35
N HIS A 590 -41.60 57.91 -60.06
CA HIS A 590 -42.52 56.91 -59.54
C HIS A 590 -43.99 57.26 -59.77
N VAL A 591 -44.79 56.24 -60.11
CA VAL A 591 -46.25 56.33 -60.31
C VAL A 591 -46.90 55.31 -59.40
N VAL A 592 -47.87 55.75 -58.60
CA VAL A 592 -48.69 54.89 -57.74
C VAL A 592 -50.17 55.08 -58.07
N ASN A 593 -50.96 54.01 -57.95
CA ASN A 593 -52.40 54.08 -58.09
C ASN A 593 -53.02 54.54 -56.76
N SER A 594 -53.63 55.72 -56.74
CA SER A 594 -54.13 56.34 -55.51
C SER A 594 -55.53 56.95 -55.63
N GLY A 595 -56.17 57.14 -54.48
CA GLY A 595 -57.54 57.65 -54.36
C GLY A 595 -58.62 56.60 -54.63
N PRO A 596 -59.91 56.93 -54.42
CA PRO A 596 -61.03 55.97 -54.48
C PRO A 596 -61.20 55.26 -55.84
N ASN A 597 -60.67 55.86 -56.91
CA ASN A 597 -60.75 55.37 -58.28
C ASN A 597 -59.42 54.78 -58.79
N SER A 598 -58.46 54.49 -57.90
CA SER A 598 -57.18 53.83 -58.22
C SER A 598 -56.41 54.47 -59.40
N ARG A 599 -56.31 55.80 -59.42
CA ARG A 599 -55.77 56.54 -60.58
C ARG A 599 -54.25 56.66 -60.52
N PRO A 600 -53.52 56.45 -61.64
CA PRO A 600 -52.07 56.58 -61.68
C PRO A 600 -51.64 58.02 -61.40
N SER A 601 -50.87 58.20 -60.34
CA SER A 601 -50.46 59.49 -59.79
C SER A 601 -48.96 59.52 -59.56
N ARG A 602 -48.26 60.53 -60.10
CA ARG A 602 -46.81 60.68 -59.89
C ARG A 602 -46.50 61.15 -58.48
N VAL A 603 -45.56 60.48 -57.83
CA VAL A 603 -45.14 60.72 -56.45
C VAL A 603 -43.62 60.75 -56.33
N CYS A 604 -43.10 61.39 -55.29
CA CYS A 604 -41.68 61.34 -54.95
C CYS A 604 -41.34 60.04 -54.21
N ASP A 605 -40.07 59.71 -54.15
CA ASP A 605 -39.52 58.44 -53.63
C ASP A 605 -40.00 58.13 -52.20
N VAL A 606 -40.00 59.14 -51.30
CA VAL A 606 -40.55 59.01 -49.94
C VAL A 606 -42.02 58.60 -49.97
N CYS A 607 -42.83 59.30 -50.76
CA CYS A 607 -44.26 58.99 -50.92
C CYS A 607 -44.51 57.64 -51.61
N HIS A 608 -43.60 57.18 -52.48
CA HIS A 608 -43.66 55.85 -53.07
C HIS A 608 -43.49 54.78 -51.99
N THR A 609 -42.46 54.87 -51.14
CA THR A 609 -42.23 53.91 -50.04
C THR A 609 -43.34 53.90 -48.99
N LEU A 610 -44.01 55.03 -48.75
CA LEU A 610 -45.17 55.11 -47.84
C LEU A 610 -46.46 54.50 -48.42
N LEU A 611 -46.64 54.54 -49.75
CA LEU A 611 -47.86 54.08 -50.42
C LEU A 611 -47.76 52.65 -50.97
N VAL A 612 -46.56 52.15 -51.23
CA VAL A 612 -46.30 50.80 -51.75
C VAL A 612 -45.73 49.92 -50.63
N LYS A 613 -46.56 49.02 -50.10
CA LYS A 613 -46.22 48.17 -48.94
C LYS A 613 -45.06 47.19 -49.17
N GLU A 614 -44.72 46.93 -50.43
CA GLU A 614 -43.72 45.94 -50.85
C GLU A 614 -42.35 46.57 -51.18
N THR A 615 -42.22 47.91 -51.11
CA THR A 615 -40.92 48.56 -51.26
C THR A 615 -40.14 48.62 -49.94
N ALA A 616 -38.82 48.46 -50.04
CA ALA A 616 -37.92 48.70 -48.92
C ALA A 616 -38.11 50.14 -48.37
N PRO A 617 -37.98 50.34 -47.04
CA PRO A 617 -38.08 51.67 -46.44
C PRO A 617 -37.07 52.64 -47.07
N TYR A 618 -37.43 53.92 -47.23
CA TYR A 618 -36.60 54.96 -47.86
C TYR A 618 -35.17 55.11 -47.25
N PHE A 619 -34.94 54.59 -46.04
CA PHE A 619 -33.65 54.61 -45.34
C PHE A 619 -32.90 53.27 -45.32
N SER A 620 -33.35 52.27 -46.09
CA SER A 620 -32.71 50.95 -46.21
C SER A 620 -32.51 50.56 -47.66
N THR A 621 -31.29 50.18 -48.03
CA THR A 621 -30.93 49.76 -49.40
C THR A 621 -31.37 48.34 -49.74
N GLU A 622 -31.84 47.58 -48.76
CA GLU A 622 -32.28 46.18 -48.89
C GLU A 622 -33.62 45.97 -48.17
N PRO A 623 -34.51 45.10 -48.67
CA PRO A 623 -35.76 44.77 -48.00
C PRO A 623 -35.51 43.94 -46.73
N PRO A 624 -36.35 44.05 -45.69
CA PRO A 624 -36.18 43.26 -44.47
C PRO A 624 -36.39 41.77 -44.76
N HIS A 625 -35.40 40.94 -44.41
CA HIS A 625 -35.55 39.49 -44.43
C HIS A 625 -36.64 39.04 -43.45
N SER A 626 -37.57 38.21 -43.92
CA SER A 626 -38.43 37.43 -43.05
C SER A 626 -37.59 36.38 -42.31
N PRO A 627 -37.69 36.28 -40.97
CA PRO A 627 -37.15 35.14 -40.25
C PRO A 627 -38.09 33.94 -40.45
N ASP A 628 -37.61 32.93 -41.17
CA ASP A 628 -38.15 31.56 -41.13
C ASP A 628 -37.65 30.81 -39.87
#